data_AF-A0A3P7PLR1-F1
#
_entry.id   AF-A0A3P7PLR1-F1
#
_cell.length_a   1.000
_cell.length_b   1.000
_cell.length_c   1.000
_cell.angle_alpha   90.00
_cell.angle_beta   90.00
_cell.angle_gamma   90.00
#
_symmetry.space_group_name_H-M   'P 1'
#
loop_
_entity.id
_entity.type
_entity.pdbx_description
1 polymer ?
#
loop_
_entity_poly.entity_id
_entity_poly.type
_entity_poly.pdbx_seq_one_letter_code
_entity_poly.pdbx_strand_id
1 'polypeptide(L)'
;MRRKRKQIEAKPTIERNSGSTRRASTAEENDKIDPNANHCLCNQPYDPKKFYIRCDICNRWFHGRCVKITEKQSKKMSDWSCNDCVNEQKSDQYLHVILSKFNESCIIISDIFLKEIYCVCKTPYDDKRFYVGCDGCQGWFHPECVGTTQMEVTKISEYLCPKCINNTHNSSESNFSVNSSIQLHRGDYKHLLRIYELLFKHRNSWPFREPVDQKKYPNYYQVIKKPMALSDVYNKMKELGYEYLSDFIADISQIFDNARMFNPKGSPIYNCAEILDKKFREEIIRMKGVYSETVHLGRLDSFFV
;
A
#
# COMPACT_ATOMS: atom_id res chain seq x y z
N MET A 1 24.00 -0.81 7.53
CA MET A 1 24.96 -0.53 6.45
C MET A 1 24.62 0.82 5.79
N ARG A 2 25.52 1.82 5.83
CA ARG A 2 25.32 3.14 5.20
C ARG A 2 25.35 2.99 3.66
N ARG A 3 24.24 3.27 2.97
CA ARG A 3 24.24 3.40 1.50
C ARG A 3 25.01 4.67 1.11
N LYS A 4 26.11 4.54 0.36
CA LYS A 4 26.86 5.69 -0.20
C LYS A 4 26.00 6.39 -1.26
N ARG A 5 25.91 7.72 -1.18
CA ARG A 5 25.12 8.56 -2.08
C ARG A 5 25.83 8.74 -3.43
N LYS A 6 25.11 8.58 -4.54
CA LYS A 6 25.66 8.69 -5.91
C LYS A 6 25.60 10.14 -6.37
N GLN A 7 26.77 10.72 -6.68
CA GLN A 7 26.96 12.04 -7.25
C GLN A 7 27.46 11.85 -8.68
N ILE A 8 26.95 12.62 -9.65
CA ILE A 8 27.46 12.60 -11.02
C ILE A 8 27.98 14.01 -11.33
N GLU A 9 29.29 14.11 -11.52
CA GLU A 9 29.90 15.17 -12.31
C GLU A 9 29.67 14.84 -13.78
N ALA A 10 29.06 15.74 -14.53
CA ALA A 10 28.71 15.48 -15.93
C ALA A 10 29.97 15.44 -16.80
N LYS A 11 30.34 14.24 -17.28
CA LYS A 11 31.17 14.07 -18.49
C LYS A 11 30.25 13.74 -19.67
N PRO A 12 30.38 14.42 -20.82
CA PRO A 12 29.60 14.09 -22.00
C PRO A 12 30.15 12.80 -22.63
N THR A 13 29.34 11.74 -22.71
CA THR A 13 29.65 10.59 -23.57
C THR A 13 28.82 10.70 -24.85
N ILE A 14 29.47 11.15 -25.92
CA ILE A 14 28.99 11.02 -27.30
C ILE A 14 29.45 9.63 -27.76
N GLU A 15 28.57 8.66 -27.88
CA GLU A 15 28.88 7.42 -28.61
C GLU A 15 27.78 7.07 -29.60
N ARG A 16 28.23 6.87 -30.84
CA ARG A 16 27.46 6.58 -32.04
C ARG A 16 26.99 5.13 -32.06
N ASN A 17 25.84 4.92 -32.66
CA ASN A 17 25.15 3.65 -32.82
C ASN A 17 25.96 2.63 -33.64
N SER A 18 26.16 1.41 -33.13
CA SER A 18 26.13 0.16 -33.92
C SER A 18 26.37 -1.06 -33.01
N GLY A 19 25.54 -2.10 -33.15
CA GLY A 19 25.94 -3.47 -32.80
C GLY A 19 25.17 -4.12 -31.65
N SER A 20 24.15 -4.88 -32.02
CA SER A 20 23.46 -5.88 -31.19
C SER A 20 24.45 -6.86 -30.54
N THR A 21 24.44 -6.97 -29.20
CA THR A 21 24.69 -8.24 -28.48
C THR A 21 24.16 -8.13 -27.04
N ARG A 22 23.42 -9.17 -26.64
CA ARG A 22 22.80 -9.38 -25.32
C ARG A 22 23.72 -8.99 -24.17
N ARG A 23 23.28 -8.11 -23.25
CA ARG A 23 24.05 -7.77 -22.04
C ARG A 23 23.19 -7.74 -20.78
N ALA A 24 23.74 -8.39 -19.77
CA ALA A 24 23.26 -8.43 -18.40
C ALA A 24 23.05 -7.01 -17.85
N SER A 25 21.87 -6.78 -17.29
CA SER A 25 21.50 -5.52 -16.65
C SER A 25 22.30 -5.32 -15.36
N THR A 26 23.44 -4.66 -15.45
CA THR A 26 24.20 -4.18 -14.29
C THR A 26 23.54 -2.92 -13.74
N ALA A 27 23.56 -2.75 -12.42
CA ALA A 27 22.87 -1.70 -11.65
C ALA A 27 23.35 -0.25 -11.91
N GLU A 28 24.05 0.01 -13.02
CA GLU A 28 24.67 1.30 -13.36
C GLU A 28 23.83 2.15 -14.33
N GLU A 29 22.94 1.56 -15.15
CA GLU A 29 22.13 2.32 -16.11
C GLU A 29 21.08 3.22 -15.46
N ASN A 30 20.58 2.85 -14.28
CA ASN A 30 19.47 3.54 -13.61
C ASN A 30 19.85 4.89 -12.95
N ASP A 31 21.13 5.28 -12.97
CA ASP A 31 21.60 6.48 -12.26
C ASP A 31 21.92 7.68 -13.16
N LYS A 32 21.85 7.54 -14.48
CA LYS A 32 22.11 8.65 -15.41
C LYS A 32 20.95 9.66 -15.39
N ILE A 33 21.27 10.96 -15.43
CA ILE A 33 20.26 12.00 -15.66
C ILE A 33 19.82 11.89 -17.11
N ASP A 34 18.53 11.68 -17.35
CA ASP A 34 17.95 11.71 -18.70
C ASP A 34 18.04 13.14 -19.26
N PRO A 35 18.87 13.43 -20.26
CA PRO A 35 19.03 14.80 -20.76
C PRO A 35 17.75 15.36 -21.40
N ASN A 36 16.79 14.51 -21.75
CA ASN A 36 15.54 14.89 -22.42
C ASN A 36 14.38 15.14 -21.46
N ALA A 37 14.53 14.83 -20.18
CA ALA A 37 13.52 15.09 -19.16
C ALA A 37 13.73 16.49 -18.54
N ASN A 38 12.63 17.17 -18.19
CA ASN A 38 12.72 18.36 -17.37
C ASN A 38 13.03 17.98 -15.93
N HIS A 39 14.15 18.49 -15.42
CA HIS A 39 14.58 18.27 -14.05
C HIS A 39 14.31 19.52 -13.22
N CYS A 40 14.17 19.31 -11.91
CA CYS A 40 13.97 20.35 -10.91
C CYS A 40 12.62 21.09 -10.98
N LEU A 41 12.35 21.85 -9.92
CA LEU A 41 11.17 22.71 -9.74
C LEU A 41 11.13 23.88 -10.75
N CYS A 42 12.27 24.23 -11.35
CA CYS A 42 12.37 25.34 -12.29
C CYS A 42 12.04 24.95 -13.74
N ASN A 43 11.84 23.65 -14.02
CA ASN A 43 11.47 23.11 -15.33
C ASN A 43 12.44 23.51 -16.47
N GLN A 44 13.72 23.73 -16.14
CA GLN A 44 14.74 24.08 -17.12
C GLN A 44 15.35 22.81 -17.76
N PRO A 45 15.78 22.88 -19.04
CA PRO A 45 16.49 21.78 -19.69
C PRO A 45 17.73 21.34 -18.90
N TYR A 46 18.12 20.08 -19.10
CA TYR A 46 19.35 19.57 -18.53
C TYR A 46 20.56 20.39 -19.00
N ASP A 47 21.34 20.86 -18.05
CA ASP A 47 22.60 21.58 -18.26
C ASP A 47 23.71 20.88 -17.47
N PRO A 48 24.68 20.22 -18.13
CA PRO A 48 25.74 19.46 -17.47
C PRO A 48 26.67 20.33 -16.62
N LYS A 49 26.67 21.66 -16.79
CA LYS A 49 27.49 22.58 -15.99
C LYS A 49 26.89 22.87 -14.62
N LYS A 50 25.62 22.50 -14.38
CA LYS A 50 24.94 22.74 -13.11
C LYS A 50 25.08 21.54 -12.18
N PHE A 51 25.20 21.84 -10.89
CA PHE A 51 25.12 20.81 -9.84
C PHE A 51 23.68 20.35 -9.63
N TYR A 52 23.45 19.04 -9.71
CA TYR A 52 22.17 18.41 -9.40
C TYR A 52 22.26 17.50 -8.19
N ILE A 53 21.18 17.48 -7.42
CA ILE A 53 20.97 16.61 -6.28
C ILE A 53 19.70 15.79 -6.51
N ARG A 54 19.78 14.47 -6.30
CA ARG A 54 18.63 13.57 -6.40
C ARG A 54 17.91 13.47 -5.06
N CYS A 55 16.58 13.55 -5.08
CA CYS A 55 15.76 13.25 -3.90
C CYS A 55 15.69 11.73 -3.68
N ASP A 56 15.98 11.28 -2.46
CA ASP A 56 16.04 9.86 -2.10
C ASP A 56 14.65 9.19 -1.95
N ILE A 57 13.57 9.99 -2.03
CA ILE A 57 12.18 9.51 -1.98
C ILE A 57 11.59 9.42 -3.39
N CYS A 58 11.58 10.53 -4.13
CA CYS A 58 10.92 10.58 -5.44
C CYS A 58 11.86 10.37 -6.64
N ASN A 59 13.16 10.17 -6.41
CA ASN A 59 14.21 10.00 -7.43
C ASN A 59 14.34 11.14 -8.47
N ARG A 60 13.59 12.24 -8.33
CA ARG A 60 13.75 13.42 -9.19
C ARG A 60 15.06 14.14 -8.92
N TRP A 61 15.64 14.70 -9.96
CA TRP A 61 16.83 15.54 -9.90
C TRP A 61 16.45 17.00 -9.71
N PHE A 62 17.24 17.73 -8.93
CA PHE A 62 17.03 19.13 -8.62
C PHE A 62 18.33 19.90 -8.75
N HIS A 63 18.33 21.11 -9.32
CA HIS A 63 19.48 21.99 -9.23
C HIS A 63 19.73 22.32 -7.76
N GLY A 64 20.97 22.16 -7.28
CA GLY A 64 21.32 22.48 -5.91
C GLY A 64 20.94 23.92 -5.54
N ARG A 65 21.12 24.88 -6.46
CA ARG A 65 20.70 26.27 -6.30
C ARG A 65 19.20 26.42 -6.08
N CYS A 66 18.36 25.71 -6.83
CA CYS A 66 16.91 25.79 -6.72
C CYS A 66 16.40 25.22 -5.39
N VAL A 67 17.13 24.27 -4.79
CA VAL A 67 16.77 23.67 -3.50
C VAL A 67 17.66 24.14 -2.34
N LYS A 68 18.46 25.18 -2.56
CA LYS A 68 19.38 25.78 -1.56
C LYS A 68 20.38 24.77 -0.95
N ILE A 69 20.82 23.79 -1.73
CA ILE A 69 21.87 22.84 -1.36
C ILE A 69 23.10 23.06 -2.23
N THR A 70 24.24 23.31 -1.59
CA THR A 70 25.55 23.35 -2.24
C THR A 70 26.13 21.94 -2.38
N GLU A 71 27.07 21.77 -3.30
CA GLU A 71 27.78 20.51 -3.49
C GLU A 71 28.56 20.08 -2.24
N LYS A 72 29.17 21.05 -1.52
CA LYS A 72 29.85 20.80 -0.25
C LYS A 72 28.88 20.29 0.83
N GLN A 73 27.64 20.80 0.86
CA GLN A 73 26.61 20.32 1.77
C GLN A 73 26.14 18.92 1.38
N SER A 74 25.85 18.66 0.10
CA SER A 74 25.38 17.34 -0.35
C SER A 74 26.38 16.22 -0.07
N LYS A 75 27.69 16.52 -0.14
CA LYS A 75 28.78 15.59 0.22
C LYS A 75 28.76 15.16 1.69
N LYS A 76 28.17 15.96 2.59
CA LYS A 76 28.05 15.66 4.02
C LYS A 76 26.75 14.97 4.41
N MET A 77 25.78 14.86 3.49
CA MET A 77 24.44 14.33 3.76
C MET A 77 24.33 12.87 3.31
N SER A 78 23.85 11.99 4.19
CA SER A 78 23.51 10.60 3.85
C SER A 78 22.30 10.50 2.92
N ASP A 79 21.35 11.40 3.12
CA ASP A 79 20.02 11.42 2.53
C ASP A 79 19.54 12.86 2.37
N TRP A 80 18.70 13.09 1.38
CA TRP A 80 18.02 14.35 1.19
C TRP A 80 16.67 14.14 0.50
N SER A 81 15.68 14.84 1.02
CA SER A 81 14.31 14.81 0.54
C SER A 81 13.95 16.20 0.03
N CYS A 82 13.36 16.26 -1.17
CA CYS A 82 12.83 17.52 -1.68
C CYS A 82 11.67 18.01 -0.79
N ASN A 83 11.41 19.32 -0.80
CA ASN A 83 10.37 19.94 0.03
C ASN A 83 9.01 19.27 -0.14
N ASP A 84 8.64 18.91 -1.39
CA ASP A 84 7.37 18.24 -1.65
C ASP A 84 7.28 16.90 -0.91
N CYS A 85 8.35 16.09 -0.92
CA CYS A 85 8.38 14.83 -0.17
C CYS A 85 8.43 15.04 1.35
N VAL A 86 9.12 16.08 1.83
CA VAL A 86 9.15 16.43 3.26
C VAL A 86 7.77 16.86 3.73
N ASN A 87 7.06 17.66 2.92
CA ASN A 87 5.71 18.13 3.22
C ASN A 87 4.72 16.97 3.19
N GLU A 88 4.81 16.06 2.22
CA GLU A 88 4.01 14.83 2.18
C GLU A 88 4.24 13.96 3.43
N GLN A 89 5.48 13.76 3.85
CA GLN A 89 5.77 13.01 5.09
C GLN A 89 5.20 13.70 6.34
N LYS A 90 5.22 15.03 6.40
CA LYS A 90 4.58 15.79 7.49
C LYS A 90 3.07 15.68 7.46
N SER A 91 2.45 15.72 6.27
CA SER A 91 1.01 15.50 6.14
C SER A 91 0.63 14.07 6.53
N ASP A 92 1.45 13.07 6.21
CA ASP A 92 1.24 11.68 6.64
C ASP A 92 1.29 11.55 8.17
N GLN A 93 2.23 12.25 8.83
CA GLN A 93 2.29 12.33 10.30
C GLN A 93 1.09 13.07 10.90
N TYR A 94 0.65 14.18 10.29
CA TYR A 94 -0.52 14.90 10.77
C TYR A 94 -1.80 14.11 10.57
N LEU A 95 -1.91 13.36 9.46
CA LEU A 95 -3.01 12.43 9.20
C LEU A 95 -2.99 11.26 10.19
N HIS A 96 -1.80 10.75 10.57
CA HIS A 96 -1.67 9.81 11.69
C HIS A 96 -2.21 10.42 13.00
N VAL A 97 -1.85 11.68 13.31
CA VAL A 97 -2.31 12.36 14.53
C VAL A 97 -3.83 12.57 14.49
N ILE A 98 -4.38 13.04 13.37
CA ILE A 98 -5.82 13.21 13.17
C ILE A 98 -6.52 11.87 13.33
N LEU A 99 -6.14 10.82 12.61
CA LEU A 99 -6.81 9.52 12.71
C LEU A 99 -6.65 8.89 14.10
N SER A 100 -5.54 9.13 14.81
CA SER A 100 -5.36 8.66 16.18
C SER A 100 -6.18 9.44 17.22
N LYS A 101 -6.50 10.71 16.95
CA LYS A 101 -7.27 11.59 17.85
C LYS A 101 -8.77 11.61 17.52
N PHE A 102 -9.12 11.34 16.28
CA PHE A 102 -10.48 11.31 15.76
C PHE A 102 -10.85 9.86 15.41
N ASN A 103 -10.94 9.00 16.43
CA ASN A 103 -11.60 7.70 16.29
C ASN A 103 -13.10 7.86 15.97
N GLU A 104 -13.66 9.07 16.03
CA GLU A 104 -15.10 9.34 15.97
C GLU A 104 -15.55 10.39 14.93
N SER A 105 -14.66 11.07 14.18
CA SER A 105 -15.05 12.35 13.52
C SER A 105 -14.79 12.52 12.03
N CYS A 106 -14.37 11.47 11.31
CA CYS A 106 -14.46 11.51 9.84
C CYS A 106 -15.89 11.13 9.43
N ILE A 107 -16.75 12.13 9.28
CA ILE A 107 -18.19 12.01 8.90
C ILE A 107 -18.42 11.19 7.60
N ILE A 108 -17.38 11.01 6.78
CA ILE A 108 -17.45 10.22 5.53
C ILE A 108 -16.93 8.78 5.74
N ILE A 109 -16.08 8.56 6.75
CA ILE A 109 -15.58 7.24 7.16
C ILE A 109 -16.59 6.57 8.12
N SER A 110 -17.33 7.37 8.90
CA SER A 110 -18.36 6.89 9.81
C SER A 110 -19.48 6.13 9.12
N ASP A 111 -19.97 6.60 7.97
CA ASP A 111 -21.14 5.94 7.37
C ASP A 111 -20.79 4.61 6.69
N ILE A 112 -19.52 4.43 6.30
CA ILE A 112 -19.02 3.18 5.70
C ILE A 112 -18.52 2.21 6.78
N PHE A 113 -17.98 2.70 7.90
CA PHE A 113 -17.32 1.86 8.92
C PHE A 113 -17.92 1.90 10.34
N LEU A 114 -18.76 2.88 10.72
CA LEU A 114 -19.35 3.00 12.07
C LEU A 114 -20.77 2.42 12.21
N LYS A 115 -21.47 2.04 11.13
CA LYS A 115 -22.57 1.08 11.32
C LYS A 115 -21.90 -0.26 11.53
N GLU A 116 -21.90 -0.76 12.77
CA GLU A 116 -21.44 -2.12 13.05
C GLU A 116 -22.23 -3.05 12.13
N ILE A 117 -21.54 -3.53 11.10
CA ILE A 117 -22.06 -4.54 10.19
C ILE A 117 -21.94 -5.86 10.96
N TYR A 118 -22.86 -6.80 10.78
CA TYR A 118 -22.80 -8.13 11.38
C TYR A 118 -23.09 -9.18 10.31
N CYS A 119 -22.83 -10.43 10.68
CA CYS A 119 -23.05 -11.62 9.89
C CYS A 119 -22.24 -11.70 8.58
N VAL A 120 -22.33 -12.83 7.89
CA VAL A 120 -21.79 -13.06 6.54
C VAL A 120 -22.55 -12.28 5.47
N CYS A 121 -23.80 -11.89 5.74
CA CYS A 121 -24.64 -11.09 4.83
C CYS A 121 -24.30 -9.60 4.81
N LYS A 122 -23.40 -9.16 5.70
CA LYS A 122 -22.87 -7.80 5.74
C LYS A 122 -23.93 -6.70 5.90
N THR A 123 -24.86 -6.88 6.84
CA THR A 123 -25.86 -5.85 7.19
C THR A 123 -25.60 -5.21 8.56
N PRO A 124 -25.98 -3.94 8.80
CA PRO A 124 -25.96 -3.34 10.14
C PRO A 124 -26.72 -4.15 11.21
N TYR A 125 -26.52 -3.82 12.48
CA TYR A 125 -27.38 -4.35 13.56
C TYR A 125 -28.85 -4.07 13.24
N ASP A 126 -29.68 -5.09 13.38
CA ASP A 126 -31.13 -5.02 13.30
C ASP A 126 -31.68 -5.64 14.58
N ASP A 127 -32.23 -4.82 15.47
CA ASP A 127 -32.78 -5.24 16.76
C ASP A 127 -33.96 -6.21 16.62
N LYS A 128 -34.53 -6.33 15.42
CA LYS A 128 -35.60 -7.28 15.09
C LYS A 128 -35.08 -8.65 14.67
N ARG A 129 -33.76 -8.81 14.47
CA ARG A 129 -33.17 -10.09 14.05
C ARG A 129 -32.43 -10.75 15.20
N PHE A 130 -32.49 -12.09 15.22
CA PHE A 130 -31.70 -12.88 16.15
C PHE A 130 -30.26 -13.01 15.65
N TYR A 131 -29.30 -12.88 16.57
CA TYR A 131 -27.89 -13.09 16.27
C TYR A 131 -27.29 -14.14 17.22
N VAL A 132 -26.43 -14.99 16.69
CA VAL A 132 -25.57 -15.89 17.44
C VAL A 132 -24.13 -15.38 17.41
N GLY A 133 -23.46 -15.33 18.56
CA GLY A 133 -22.05 -14.98 18.69
C GLY A 133 -21.17 -16.20 18.50
N CYS A 134 -20.10 -16.09 17.71
CA CYS A 134 -19.11 -17.13 17.51
C CYS A 134 -17.99 -17.02 18.54
N ASP A 135 -17.76 -18.07 19.33
CA ASP A 135 -16.74 -18.10 20.38
C ASP A 135 -15.30 -18.09 19.82
N GLY A 136 -15.12 -18.55 18.58
CA GLY A 136 -13.81 -18.60 17.92
C GLY A 136 -13.32 -17.27 17.34
N CYS A 137 -14.22 -16.47 16.74
CA CYS A 137 -13.85 -15.20 16.09
C CYS A 137 -14.54 -13.96 16.68
N GLN A 138 -15.38 -14.14 17.70
CA GLN A 138 -16.17 -13.09 18.34
C GLN A 138 -17.10 -12.33 17.36
N GLY A 139 -17.43 -12.96 16.23
CA GLY A 139 -18.34 -12.42 15.23
C GLY A 139 -19.80 -12.76 15.54
N TRP A 140 -20.74 -11.88 15.18
CA TRP A 140 -22.18 -12.13 15.31
C TRP A 140 -22.80 -12.48 13.97
N PHE A 141 -23.71 -13.44 13.97
CA PHE A 141 -24.29 -13.99 12.74
C PHE A 141 -25.80 -14.21 12.88
N HIS A 142 -26.58 -13.93 11.84
CA HIS A 142 -27.92 -14.48 11.72
C HIS A 142 -27.83 -16.00 11.55
N PRO A 143 -28.49 -16.81 12.40
CA PRO A 143 -28.50 -18.27 12.27
C PRO A 143 -28.73 -18.75 10.84
N GLU A 144 -29.75 -18.21 10.17
CA GLU A 144 -30.15 -18.57 8.82
C GLU A 144 -29.08 -18.27 7.77
N CYS A 145 -28.22 -17.26 8.00
CA CYS A 145 -27.13 -16.90 7.09
C CYS A 145 -25.90 -17.80 7.26
N VAL A 146 -25.82 -18.57 8.35
CA VAL A 146 -24.70 -19.48 8.65
C VAL A 146 -25.15 -20.94 8.75
N GLY A 147 -26.35 -21.25 8.26
CA GLY A 147 -26.86 -22.60 8.10
C GLY A 147 -27.37 -23.25 9.39
N THR A 148 -27.85 -22.46 10.35
CA THR A 148 -28.47 -22.96 11.58
C THR A 148 -29.77 -22.21 11.89
N THR A 149 -30.46 -22.57 12.96
CA THR A 149 -31.70 -21.91 13.41
C THR A 149 -31.55 -21.38 14.83
N GLN A 150 -32.36 -20.38 15.20
CA GLN A 150 -32.42 -19.88 16.57
C GLN A 150 -32.65 -21.01 17.60
N MET A 151 -33.48 -22.01 17.27
CA MET A 151 -33.77 -23.15 18.15
C MET A 151 -32.57 -24.09 18.35
N GLU A 152 -31.68 -24.19 17.38
CA GLU A 152 -30.46 -25.01 17.48
C GLU A 152 -29.39 -24.29 18.30
N VAL A 153 -29.14 -23.02 18.00
CA VAL A 153 -28.07 -22.25 18.66
C VAL A 153 -28.39 -21.92 20.12
N THR A 154 -29.66 -21.85 20.49
CA THR A 154 -30.08 -21.66 21.88
C THR A 154 -29.87 -22.90 22.76
N LYS A 155 -29.62 -24.08 22.16
CA LYS A 155 -29.40 -25.36 22.87
C LYS A 155 -27.93 -25.71 23.08
N ILE A 156 -27.01 -25.01 22.42
CA ILE A 156 -25.57 -25.24 22.53
C ILE A 156 -24.94 -24.19 23.45
N SER A 157 -23.95 -24.60 24.23
CA SER A 157 -23.21 -23.70 25.14
C SER A 157 -22.12 -22.91 24.42
N GLU A 158 -21.59 -23.46 23.32
CA GLU A 158 -20.55 -22.85 22.50
C GLU A 158 -20.97 -22.95 21.04
N TYR A 159 -20.81 -21.86 20.29
CA TYR A 159 -21.08 -21.77 18.87
C TYR A 159 -19.80 -21.37 18.12
N LEU A 160 -19.44 -22.17 17.12
CA LEU A 160 -18.41 -21.81 16.14
C LEU A 160 -19.09 -21.55 14.79
N CYS A 161 -18.76 -20.42 14.16
CA CYS A 161 -19.24 -20.16 12.80
C CYS A 161 -18.59 -21.12 11.79
N PRO A 162 -19.18 -21.31 10.59
CA PRO A 162 -18.64 -22.24 9.59
C PRO A 162 -17.16 -22.03 9.26
N LYS A 163 -16.69 -20.77 9.29
CA LYS A 163 -15.27 -20.45 9.10
C LYS A 163 -14.39 -20.96 10.25
N CYS A 164 -14.80 -20.74 11.50
CA CYS A 164 -14.07 -21.24 12.66
C CYS A 164 -14.08 -22.77 12.74
N ILE A 165 -15.21 -23.41 12.41
CA ILE A 165 -15.30 -24.87 12.31
C ILE A 165 -14.27 -25.40 11.28
N ASN A 166 -14.26 -24.84 10.07
CA ASN A 166 -13.31 -25.24 9.03
C ASN A 166 -11.85 -25.03 9.45
N ASN A 167 -11.55 -23.95 10.18
CA ASN A 167 -10.21 -23.71 10.69
C ASN A 167 -9.80 -24.75 11.76
N THR A 168 -10.71 -25.19 12.63
CA THR A 168 -10.41 -26.24 13.62
C THR A 168 -10.10 -27.60 12.97
N HIS A 169 -10.80 -27.97 11.89
CA HIS A 169 -10.54 -29.23 11.19
C HIS A 169 -9.23 -29.24 10.38
N ASN A 170 -8.76 -28.07 9.95
CA ASN A 170 -7.50 -27.93 9.20
C ASN A 170 -6.26 -27.72 10.08
N SER A 171 -6.42 -27.63 11.41
CA SER A 171 -5.35 -27.27 12.34
C SER A 171 -4.41 -28.42 12.76
N SER A 172 -4.63 -29.64 12.27
CA SER A 172 -3.82 -30.82 12.66
C SER A 172 -2.46 -30.91 11.95
N GLU A 173 -2.24 -30.16 10.86
CA GLU A 173 -0.98 -30.18 10.09
C GLU A 173 -0.67 -28.82 9.47
N SER A 174 -0.19 -27.83 10.24
CA SER A 174 0.55 -26.72 9.63
C SER A 174 1.62 -26.16 10.58
N ASN A 175 2.87 -26.52 10.27
CA ASN A 175 4.06 -25.92 10.83
C ASN A 175 4.03 -24.40 10.62
N PHE A 176 4.19 -23.69 11.73
CA PHE A 176 4.37 -22.24 11.88
C PHE A 176 5.40 -21.69 10.88
N SER A 177 4.95 -21.38 9.66
CA SER A 177 5.75 -20.67 8.65
C SER A 177 5.50 -19.19 8.80
N VAL A 178 6.58 -18.42 8.85
CA VAL A 178 6.68 -16.98 9.13
C VAL A 178 6.05 -16.10 8.02
N ASN A 179 5.10 -16.64 7.24
CA ASN A 179 4.31 -16.01 6.21
C ASN A 179 2.79 -16.22 6.38
N SER A 180 2.32 -16.65 7.57
CA SER A 180 0.90 -16.81 7.88
C SER A 180 0.10 -15.59 7.41
N SER A 181 -0.80 -15.81 6.45
CA SER A 181 -1.69 -14.79 5.90
C SER A 181 -2.52 -14.21 7.03
N ILE A 182 -2.21 -12.98 7.45
CA ILE A 182 -2.94 -12.27 8.50
C ILE A 182 -4.40 -12.18 8.06
N GLN A 183 -5.29 -12.85 8.79
CA GLN A 183 -6.73 -12.75 8.58
C GLN A 183 -7.20 -11.39 9.06
N LEU A 184 -7.95 -10.68 8.20
CA LEU A 184 -8.47 -9.36 8.49
C LEU A 184 -9.81 -9.47 9.21
N HIS A 185 -9.88 -8.84 10.36
CA HIS A 185 -11.10 -8.54 11.09
C HIS A 185 -11.57 -7.12 10.77
N ARG A 186 -12.80 -6.78 11.14
CA ARG A 186 -13.36 -5.45 10.81
C ARG A 186 -12.53 -4.29 11.35
N GLY A 187 -11.99 -4.44 12.57
CA GLY A 187 -11.11 -3.44 13.18
C GLY A 187 -9.84 -3.18 12.38
N ASP A 188 -9.44 -4.11 11.50
CA ASP A 188 -8.25 -3.99 10.68
C ASP A 188 -8.44 -3.08 9.47
N TYR A 189 -9.69 -2.92 9.00
CA TYR A 189 -9.98 -2.12 7.80
C TYR A 189 -9.66 -0.64 7.97
N LYS A 190 -9.64 -0.12 9.20
CA LYS A 190 -9.14 1.24 9.48
C LYS A 190 -7.67 1.41 9.09
N HIS A 191 -6.87 0.35 9.25
CA HIS A 191 -5.46 0.35 8.86
C HIS A 191 -5.32 0.26 7.34
N LEU A 192 -6.12 -0.59 6.69
CA LEU A 192 -6.20 -0.64 5.23
C LEU A 192 -6.57 0.73 4.66
N LEU A 193 -7.57 1.40 5.25
CA LEU A 193 -8.07 2.69 4.80
C LEU A 193 -7.01 3.78 4.94
N ARG A 194 -6.28 3.78 6.05
CA ARG A 194 -5.15 4.67 6.22
C ARG A 194 -4.08 4.47 5.14
N ILE A 195 -3.71 3.21 4.85
CA ILE A 195 -2.72 2.91 3.80
C ILE A 195 -3.23 3.35 2.44
N TYR A 196 -4.49 3.02 2.13
CA TYR A 196 -5.17 3.44 0.91
C TYR A 196 -5.15 4.96 0.75
N GLU A 197 -5.53 5.72 1.78
CA GLU A 197 -5.56 7.19 1.73
C GLU A 197 -4.17 7.79 1.51
N LEU A 198 -3.16 7.23 2.18
CA LEU A 198 -1.77 7.65 2.00
C LEU A 198 -1.33 7.47 0.54
N LEU A 199 -1.66 6.32 -0.07
CA LEU A 199 -1.37 6.07 -1.47
C LEU A 199 -2.19 6.99 -2.39
N PHE A 200 -3.50 7.14 -2.15
CA PHE A 200 -4.39 7.93 -2.99
C PHE A 200 -4.03 9.42 -2.99
N LYS A 201 -3.71 10.00 -1.82
CA LYS A 201 -3.36 11.42 -1.68
C LYS A 201 -1.95 11.75 -2.18
N HIS A 202 -1.06 10.76 -2.30
CA HIS A 202 0.31 10.99 -2.76
C HIS A 202 0.36 11.57 -4.19
N ARG A 203 1.26 12.52 -4.45
CA ARG A 203 1.30 13.23 -5.74
C ARG A 203 1.56 12.33 -6.97
N ASN A 204 2.22 11.19 -6.77
CA ASN A 204 2.50 10.22 -7.83
C ASN A 204 1.38 9.19 -8.05
N SER A 205 0.23 9.32 -7.37
CA SER A 205 -0.89 8.37 -7.51
C SER A 205 -1.76 8.60 -8.72
N TRP A 206 -1.64 9.76 -9.37
CA TRP A 206 -2.52 10.18 -10.46
C TRP A 206 -2.74 9.14 -11.60
N PRO A 207 -1.77 8.29 -12.01
CA PRO A 207 -2.01 7.29 -13.06
C PRO A 207 -2.83 6.09 -12.58
N PHE A 208 -2.98 5.92 -11.27
CA PHE A 208 -3.49 4.69 -10.64
C PHE A 208 -4.83 4.89 -9.94
N ARG A 209 -5.37 6.11 -9.94
CA ARG A 209 -6.59 6.44 -9.20
C ARG A 209 -7.82 5.76 -9.78
N GLU A 210 -7.92 5.76 -11.10
CA GLU A 210 -9.05 5.21 -11.84
C GLU A 210 -8.59 4.14 -12.85
N PRO A 211 -9.49 3.24 -13.29
CA PRO A 211 -9.21 2.30 -14.37
C PRO A 211 -8.71 3.00 -15.64
N VAL A 212 -7.81 2.34 -16.36
CA VAL A 212 -7.23 2.90 -17.58
C VAL A 212 -8.30 3.04 -18.66
N ASP A 213 -8.48 4.25 -19.18
CA ASP A 213 -9.43 4.51 -20.26
C ASP A 213 -9.02 3.79 -21.56
N GLN A 214 -9.77 2.74 -21.92
CA GLN A 214 -9.52 1.94 -23.12
C GLN A 214 -9.54 2.78 -24.41
N LYS A 215 -10.32 3.87 -24.46
CA LYS A 215 -10.36 4.74 -25.65
C LYS A 215 -9.05 5.49 -25.84
N LYS A 216 -8.38 5.87 -24.74
CA LYS A 216 -7.07 6.54 -24.75
C LYS A 216 -5.91 5.56 -24.95
N TYR A 217 -6.06 4.33 -24.45
CA TYR A 217 -5.03 3.28 -24.53
C TYR A 217 -5.60 1.97 -25.10
N PRO A 218 -5.86 1.89 -26.43
CA PRO A 218 -6.58 0.76 -27.04
C PRO A 218 -5.94 -0.61 -26.82
N ASN A 219 -4.60 -0.66 -26.69
CA ASN A 219 -3.84 -1.90 -26.53
C ASN A 219 -3.68 -2.32 -25.06
N TYR A 220 -4.12 -1.51 -24.10
CA TYR A 220 -3.86 -1.75 -22.66
C TYR A 220 -4.40 -3.10 -22.20
N TYR A 221 -5.69 -3.36 -22.43
CA TYR A 221 -6.37 -4.59 -22.02
C TYR A 221 -5.99 -5.83 -22.85
N GLN A 222 -5.25 -5.65 -23.95
CA GLN A 222 -4.65 -6.76 -24.68
C GLN A 222 -3.40 -7.27 -23.96
N VAL A 223 -2.62 -6.36 -23.36
CA VAL A 223 -1.40 -6.68 -22.61
C VAL A 223 -1.73 -7.03 -21.16
N ILE A 224 -2.49 -6.18 -20.48
CA ILE A 224 -2.82 -6.32 -19.06
C ILE A 224 -4.09 -7.14 -18.88
N LYS A 225 -3.94 -8.34 -18.30
CA LYS A 225 -5.04 -9.30 -18.13
C LYS A 225 -5.83 -9.12 -16.83
N LYS A 226 -5.22 -8.54 -15.81
CA LYS A 226 -5.84 -8.27 -14.50
C LYS A 226 -5.71 -6.79 -14.17
N PRO A 227 -6.49 -5.92 -14.83
CA PRO A 227 -6.49 -4.49 -14.51
C PRO A 227 -6.90 -4.28 -13.05
N MET A 228 -6.31 -3.28 -12.41
CA MET A 228 -6.61 -2.86 -11.05
C MET A 228 -6.29 -1.38 -10.92
N ALA A 229 -7.11 -0.64 -10.20
CA ALA A 229 -6.91 0.75 -9.82
C ALA A 229 -7.20 0.96 -8.33
N LEU A 230 -6.82 2.11 -7.80
CA LEU A 230 -7.10 2.47 -6.41
C LEU A 230 -8.61 2.56 -6.15
N SER A 231 -9.42 3.05 -7.10
CA SER A 231 -10.88 3.05 -6.94
C SER A 231 -11.47 1.63 -6.84
N ASP A 232 -10.93 0.65 -7.57
CA ASP A 232 -11.32 -0.76 -7.45
C ASP A 232 -10.99 -1.31 -6.04
N VAL A 233 -9.78 -1.03 -5.54
CA VAL A 233 -9.37 -1.42 -4.17
C VAL A 233 -10.28 -0.78 -3.13
N TYR A 234 -10.61 0.50 -3.28
CA TYR A 234 -11.52 1.20 -2.38
C TYR A 234 -12.91 0.57 -2.37
N ASN A 235 -13.46 0.24 -3.54
CA ASN A 235 -14.76 -0.42 -3.65
C ASN A 235 -14.75 -1.79 -2.95
N LYS A 236 -13.71 -2.60 -3.21
CA LYS A 236 -13.55 -3.90 -2.54
C LYS A 236 -13.37 -3.76 -1.02
N MET A 237 -12.70 -2.71 -0.55
CA MET A 237 -12.63 -2.40 0.88
C MET A 237 -13.98 -2.01 1.47
N LYS A 238 -14.74 -1.15 0.79
CA LYS A 238 -16.09 -0.71 1.19
C LYS A 238 -17.04 -1.90 1.33
N GLU A 239 -16.88 -2.90 0.49
CA GLU A 239 -17.65 -4.15 0.52
C GLU A 239 -17.11 -5.18 1.51
N LEU A 240 -16.06 -4.88 2.29
CA LEU A 240 -15.36 -5.84 3.15
C LEU A 240 -14.94 -7.11 2.39
N GLY A 241 -14.41 -6.94 1.18
CA GLY A 241 -14.05 -8.00 0.24
C GLY A 241 -12.65 -8.58 0.41
N TYR A 242 -11.86 -8.08 1.38
CA TYR A 242 -10.54 -8.61 1.73
C TYR A 242 -10.63 -9.49 2.98
N GLU A 243 -10.44 -10.80 2.82
CA GLU A 243 -10.45 -11.73 3.95
C GLU A 243 -9.06 -11.82 4.61
N TYR A 244 -8.00 -11.75 3.80
CA TYR A 244 -6.63 -11.76 4.28
C TYR A 244 -5.88 -10.50 3.84
N LEU A 245 -4.93 -10.06 4.66
CA LEU A 245 -4.05 -8.93 4.33
C LEU A 245 -3.28 -9.18 3.03
N SER A 246 -2.96 -10.44 2.73
CA SER A 246 -2.36 -10.86 1.47
C SER A 246 -3.20 -10.47 0.25
N ASP A 247 -4.52 -10.49 0.36
CA ASP A 247 -5.43 -10.18 -0.74
C ASP A 247 -5.38 -8.68 -1.06
N PHE A 248 -5.36 -7.84 -0.02
CA PHE A 248 -5.18 -6.40 -0.15
C PHE A 248 -3.80 -6.05 -0.74
N ILE A 249 -2.75 -6.73 -0.25
CA ILE A 249 -1.38 -6.58 -0.78
C ILE A 249 -1.31 -6.98 -2.25
N ALA A 250 -1.97 -8.07 -2.64
CA ALA A 250 -1.97 -8.55 -4.01
C ALA A 250 -2.61 -7.54 -4.96
N ASP A 251 -3.78 -6.98 -4.63
CA ASP A 251 -4.45 -6.00 -5.48
C ASP A 251 -3.64 -4.70 -5.60
N ILE A 252 -3.11 -4.14 -4.52
CA ILE A 252 -2.26 -2.94 -4.59
C ILE A 252 -0.97 -3.22 -5.39
N SER A 253 -0.34 -4.37 -5.19
CA SER A 253 0.86 -4.74 -5.95
C SER A 253 0.56 -4.91 -7.44
N GLN A 254 -0.61 -5.46 -7.79
CA GLN A 254 -1.07 -5.64 -9.16
C GLN A 254 -1.15 -4.30 -9.92
N ILE A 255 -1.56 -3.20 -9.25
CA ILE A 255 -1.57 -1.85 -9.83
C ILE A 255 -0.15 -1.47 -10.31
N PHE A 256 0.85 -1.64 -9.44
CA PHE A 256 2.23 -1.25 -9.74
C PHE A 256 2.91 -2.20 -10.73
N ASP A 257 2.62 -3.50 -10.65
CA ASP A 257 3.13 -4.49 -11.60
C ASP A 257 2.55 -4.29 -13.00
N ASN A 258 1.25 -3.98 -13.12
CA ASN A 258 0.65 -3.60 -14.40
C ASN A 258 1.32 -2.38 -15.00
N ALA A 259 1.58 -1.36 -14.18
CA ALA A 259 2.26 -0.15 -14.62
C ALA A 259 3.67 -0.44 -15.14
N ARG A 260 4.45 -1.27 -14.44
CA ARG A 260 5.79 -1.70 -14.85
C ARG A 260 5.79 -2.58 -16.09
N MET A 261 4.75 -3.38 -16.30
CA MET A 261 4.61 -4.26 -17.46
C MET A 261 4.26 -3.47 -18.72
N PHE A 262 3.36 -2.49 -18.61
CA PHE A 262 2.88 -1.74 -19.77
C PHE A 262 3.80 -0.57 -20.16
N ASN A 263 4.44 0.09 -19.19
CA ASN A 263 5.21 1.31 -19.42
C ASN A 263 6.71 1.03 -19.48
N PRO A 264 7.47 1.70 -20.38
CA PRO A 264 8.92 1.55 -20.44
C PRO A 264 9.60 1.91 -19.11
N LYS A 265 10.67 1.19 -18.78
CA LYS A 265 11.50 1.48 -17.61
C LYS A 265 12.03 2.92 -17.66
N GLY A 266 11.89 3.65 -16.55
CA GLY A 266 12.30 5.05 -16.46
C GLY A 266 11.26 6.06 -16.94
N SER A 267 10.16 5.62 -17.56
CA SER A 267 9.05 6.51 -17.90
C SER A 267 8.40 7.13 -16.65
N PRO A 268 7.70 8.27 -16.75
CA PRO A 268 7.05 8.91 -15.61
C PRO A 268 6.11 7.97 -14.83
N ILE A 269 5.30 7.16 -15.52
CA ILE A 269 4.35 6.23 -14.88
C ILE A 269 5.09 5.06 -14.22
N TYR A 270 6.12 4.51 -14.86
CA TYR A 270 6.98 3.49 -14.26
C TYR A 270 7.60 3.99 -12.95
N ASN A 271 8.15 5.22 -12.96
CA ASN A 271 8.74 5.81 -11.77
C ASN A 271 7.69 6.11 -10.68
N CYS A 272 6.46 6.47 -11.06
CA CYS A 272 5.36 6.63 -10.10
C CYS A 272 5.05 5.31 -9.38
N ALA A 273 5.02 4.18 -10.12
CA ALA A 273 4.81 2.86 -9.56
C ALA A 273 5.92 2.47 -8.57
N GLU A 274 7.19 2.69 -8.93
CA GLU A 274 8.35 2.42 -8.05
C GLU A 274 8.28 3.21 -6.73
N ILE A 275 7.92 4.49 -6.80
CA ILE A 275 7.85 5.37 -5.62
C ILE A 275 6.72 4.94 -4.68
N LEU A 276 5.55 4.61 -5.24
CA LEU A 276 4.40 4.19 -4.44
C LEU A 276 4.55 2.77 -3.90
N ASP A 277 5.09 1.83 -4.67
CA ASP A 277 5.35 0.46 -4.20
C ASP A 277 6.32 0.47 -3.01
N LYS A 278 7.36 1.30 -3.06
CA LYS A 278 8.26 1.49 -1.91
C LYS A 278 7.51 2.01 -0.67
N LYS A 279 6.71 3.07 -0.82
CA LYS A 279 5.91 3.63 0.29
C LYS A 279 4.90 2.61 0.83
N PHE A 280 4.26 1.87 -0.06
CA PHE A 280 3.31 0.82 0.31
C PHE A 280 3.98 -0.26 1.15
N ARG A 281 5.14 -0.77 0.73
CA ARG A 281 5.89 -1.78 1.49
C ARG A 281 6.31 -1.28 2.87
N GLU A 282 6.73 -0.02 2.98
CA GLU A 282 7.07 0.60 4.27
C GLU A 282 5.86 0.61 5.22
N GLU A 283 4.66 0.95 4.73
CA GLU A 283 3.45 0.95 5.55
C GLU A 283 2.93 -0.47 5.87
N ILE A 284 3.10 -1.45 4.97
CA ILE A 284 2.78 -2.85 5.27
C ILE A 284 3.71 -3.40 6.36
N ILE A 285 5.01 -3.08 6.33
CA ILE A 285 5.95 -3.47 7.39
C ILE A 285 5.52 -2.85 8.72
N ARG A 286 5.14 -1.56 8.72
CA ARG A 286 4.66 -0.87 9.92
C ARG A 286 3.39 -1.51 10.47
N MET A 287 2.41 -1.78 9.61
CA MET A 287 1.16 -2.42 9.98
C MET A 287 1.40 -3.82 10.57
N LYS A 288 2.22 -4.65 9.92
CA LYS A 288 2.57 -6.00 10.42
C LYS A 288 3.29 -5.97 11.77
N GLY A 289 4.14 -4.97 12.03
CA GLY A 289 4.78 -4.78 13.33
C GLY A 289 3.76 -4.61 14.46
N VAL A 290 2.68 -3.87 14.22
CA VAL A 290 1.58 -3.68 15.19
C VAL A 290 0.85 -5.01 15.45
N TYR A 291 0.62 -5.85 14.44
CA TYR A 291 0.02 -7.19 14.66
C TYR A 291 0.90 -8.08 15.52
N SER A 292 2.21 -8.09 15.27
CA SER A 292 3.14 -8.88 16.09
C SER A 292 3.11 -8.45 17.55
N GLU A 293 3.10 -7.14 17.84
CA GLU A 293 3.02 -6.61 19.21
C GLU A 293 1.67 -6.94 19.89
N THR A 294 0.55 -6.81 19.16
CA THR A 294 -0.79 -7.05 19.72
C THR A 294 -1.01 -8.53 20.04
N VAL A 295 -0.50 -9.44 19.20
CA VAL A 295 -0.53 -10.90 19.47
C VAL A 295 0.34 -11.27 20.66
N HIS A 296 1.45 -10.56 20.90
CA HIS A 296 2.28 -10.75 22.09
C HIS A 296 1.60 -10.25 23.37
N LEU A 297 0.88 -9.13 23.32
CA LEU A 297 0.13 -8.59 24.46
C LEU A 297 -1.06 -9.47 24.85
N GLY A 298 -1.85 -9.94 23.88
CA GLY A 298 -2.98 -10.85 24.16
C GLY A 298 -2.58 -12.21 24.73
N ARG A 299 -1.30 -12.61 24.58
CA ARG A 299 -0.73 -13.81 25.22
C ARG A 299 -0.22 -13.56 26.65
N LEU A 300 -0.02 -12.31 27.05
CA LEU A 300 0.40 -11.96 28.42
C LEU A 300 -0.81 -11.78 29.33
N ASP A 301 -1.93 -11.28 28.80
CA ASP A 301 -3.17 -11.13 29.58
C ASP A 301 -3.83 -12.48 29.93
N SER A 302 -3.54 -13.56 29.18
CA SER A 302 -3.97 -14.92 29.51
C SER A 302 -3.14 -15.61 30.61
N PHE A 303 -2.14 -14.93 31.19
CA PHE A 303 -1.37 -15.42 32.35
C PHE A 303 -1.77 -14.74 33.67
N PHE A 304 -2.75 -13.84 33.66
CA PHE A 304 -3.20 -13.07 34.83
C PHE A 304 -4.70 -13.24 35.17
N VAL A 305 -5.36 -14.28 34.67
CA VAL A 305 -6.72 -14.70 35.10
C VAL A 305 -6.71 -16.17 35.51
#